data_AF-A0A1E1X4B6-F1
#
_entry.id   AF-A0A1E1X4B6-F1
#
_cell.length_a   1.000
_cell.length_b   1.000
_cell.length_c   1.000
_cell.angle_alpha   90.00
_cell.angle_beta   90.00
_cell.angle_gamma   90.00
#
_symmetry.space_group_name_H-M   'P 1'
#
loop_
_entity.id
_entity.type
_entity.pdbx_description
1 polymer ?
#
loop_
_entity_poly.entity_id
_entity_poly.type
_entity_poly.pdbx_seq_one_letter_code
_entity_poly.pdbx_strand_id
1 'polypeptide(L)'
;EDAVVVVKPRGTFNLSNFKGSNQIGEAIYAAAGIPRSSQALAIWPAWDQNIVIVGIRDAQLIRQVLAVGSLQIGGQLHAVQVYLKMTDNTCRGVIQVAPKVSQADIAEAIYSPDAPVVGVRKLGESNVAAITFEGRKVPFTVFYWGEAVPVRLYRKTTPACTRCGTVGHRADVCPNPRDDRCRACGTVNPEEGHECQPQCLICGGPHLTGSADCAWK
;
A
#
# COMPACT_ATOMS: atom_id res chain seq x y z
N GLU A 1 8.50 -15.55 15.49
CA GLU A 1 8.19 -15.19 14.10
C GLU A 1 9.04 -13.99 13.71
N ASP A 2 9.58 -14.00 12.49
CA ASP A 2 10.30 -12.84 11.96
C ASP A 2 9.30 -11.71 11.70
N ALA A 3 9.57 -10.52 12.20
CA ALA A 3 8.73 -9.36 11.91
C ALA A 3 9.02 -8.88 10.49
N VAL A 4 7.97 -8.59 9.73
CA VAL A 4 8.11 -8.02 8.38
C VAL A 4 7.73 -6.55 8.44
N VAL A 5 8.62 -5.68 8.00
CA VAL A 5 8.42 -4.24 7.89
C VAL A 5 8.44 -3.85 6.42
N VAL A 6 7.60 -2.88 6.05
CA VAL A 6 7.58 -2.29 4.72
C VAL A 6 8.12 -0.86 4.80
N VAL A 7 9.12 -0.57 3.98
CA VAL A 7 9.68 0.76 3.78
C VAL A 7 9.16 1.30 2.46
N LYS A 8 8.49 2.45 2.52
CA LYS A 8 7.78 3.07 1.41
C LYS A 8 8.38 4.45 1.12
N PRO A 9 9.00 4.68 -0.05
CA PRO A 9 9.40 6.01 -0.50
C PRO A 9 8.26 7.04 -0.43
N ARG A 10 8.60 8.29 -0.12
CA ARG A 10 7.71 9.44 -0.29
C ARG A 10 8.17 10.27 -1.49
N GLY A 11 7.23 10.95 -2.14
CA GLY A 11 7.55 11.86 -3.24
C GLY A 11 7.96 11.12 -4.51
N THR A 12 9.01 11.59 -5.17
CA THR A 12 9.42 11.15 -6.51
C THR A 12 10.59 10.16 -6.49
N PHE A 13 10.91 9.57 -5.34
CA PHE A 13 12.07 8.68 -5.21
C PHE A 13 11.80 7.31 -5.85
N ASN A 14 12.58 6.99 -6.89
CA ASN A 14 12.47 5.74 -7.64
C ASN A 14 13.57 4.76 -7.22
N LEU A 15 13.20 3.72 -6.48
CA LEU A 15 14.13 2.67 -6.04
C LEU A 15 14.79 1.94 -7.21
N SER A 16 14.10 1.80 -8.35
CA SER A 16 14.61 1.05 -9.50
C SER A 16 15.89 1.65 -10.08
N ASN A 17 16.19 2.92 -9.83
CA ASN A 17 17.44 3.58 -10.25
C ASN A 17 18.68 2.98 -9.57
N PHE A 18 18.50 2.21 -8.50
CA PHE A 18 19.58 1.59 -7.72
C PHE A 18 19.61 0.07 -7.86
N LYS A 19 18.86 -0.50 -8.82
CA LYS A 19 18.90 -1.93 -9.15
C LYS A 19 20.33 -2.38 -9.43
N GLY A 20 20.68 -3.57 -8.93
CA GLY A 20 22.02 -4.13 -9.06
C GLY A 20 23.06 -3.53 -8.10
N SER A 21 22.67 -2.58 -7.24
CA SER A 21 23.53 -2.06 -6.16
C SER A 21 23.00 -2.46 -4.78
N ASN A 22 23.86 -2.39 -3.76
CA ASN A 22 23.49 -2.64 -2.36
C ASN A 22 23.15 -1.35 -1.58
N GLN A 23 23.08 -0.19 -2.24
CA GLN A 23 22.96 1.12 -1.60
C GLN A 23 21.68 1.26 -0.75
N ILE A 24 20.56 0.68 -1.19
CA ILE A 24 19.31 0.72 -0.42
C ILE A 24 19.45 -0.03 0.90
N GLY A 25 20.07 -1.22 0.86
CA GLY A 25 20.29 -2.00 2.07
C GLY A 25 21.23 -1.28 3.03
N GLU A 26 22.33 -0.73 2.51
CA GLU A 26 23.28 0.08 3.29
C GLU A 26 22.61 1.28 3.95
N ALA A 27 21.78 2.00 3.22
CA ALA A 27 21.05 3.15 3.76
C ALA A 27 20.07 2.75 4.86
N ILE A 28 19.38 1.60 4.75
CA ILE A 28 18.48 1.10 5.80
C ILE A 28 19.25 0.72 7.06
N TYR A 29 20.35 -0.01 6.95
CA TYR A 29 21.21 -0.34 8.09
C TYR A 29 21.73 0.92 8.79
N ALA A 30 22.26 1.88 8.00
CA ALA A 30 22.78 3.13 8.52
C ALA A 30 21.70 3.98 9.20
N ALA A 31 20.54 4.16 8.56
CA ALA A 31 19.45 4.96 9.10
C ALA A 31 18.82 4.35 10.35
N ALA A 32 18.78 3.02 10.46
CA ALA A 32 18.33 2.32 11.66
C ALA A 32 19.38 2.27 12.78
N GLY A 33 20.62 2.72 12.52
CA GLY A 33 21.72 2.61 13.48
C GLY A 33 22.16 1.17 13.75
N ILE A 34 21.93 0.26 12.80
CA ILE A 34 22.22 -1.17 12.94
C ILE A 34 23.56 -1.46 12.23
N PRO A 35 24.55 -2.07 12.91
CA PRO A 35 25.79 -2.48 12.27
C PRO A 35 25.52 -3.50 11.16
N ARG A 36 26.05 -3.26 9.96
CA ARG A 36 25.87 -4.16 8.80
C ARG A 36 26.41 -5.58 9.07
N SER A 37 27.46 -5.70 9.89
CA SER A 37 28.04 -6.97 10.30
C SER A 37 27.07 -7.87 11.07
N SER A 38 26.00 -7.32 11.66
CA SER A 38 25.00 -8.10 12.40
C SER A 38 24.19 -9.04 11.51
N GLN A 39 24.06 -8.73 10.21
CA GLN A 39 23.18 -9.44 9.27
C GLN A 39 21.73 -9.61 9.78
N ALA A 40 21.29 -8.72 10.68
CA ALA A 40 20.03 -8.86 11.39
C ALA A 40 18.79 -8.56 10.52
N LEU A 41 19.00 -7.91 9.37
CA LEU A 41 17.97 -7.54 8.40
C LEU A 41 18.12 -8.34 7.11
N ALA A 42 17.03 -8.95 6.68
CA ALA A 42 16.88 -9.46 5.32
C ALA A 42 16.09 -8.44 4.49
N ILE A 43 16.67 -7.96 3.38
CA ILE A 43 16.15 -6.81 2.63
C ILE A 43 15.80 -7.23 1.21
N TRP A 44 14.53 -7.05 0.83
CA TRP A 44 13.99 -7.37 -0.48
C TRP A 44 13.34 -6.14 -1.11
N PRO A 45 14.02 -5.44 -2.02
CA PRO A 45 13.39 -4.39 -2.81
C PRO A 45 12.37 -4.98 -3.79
N ALA A 46 11.12 -4.53 -3.71
CA ALA A 46 10.06 -4.83 -4.67
C ALA A 46 9.97 -3.68 -5.67
N TRP A 47 10.80 -3.77 -6.71
CA TRP A 47 11.07 -2.67 -7.64
C TRP A 47 9.86 -2.19 -8.43
N ASP A 48 9.01 -3.13 -8.84
CA ASP A 48 7.74 -2.92 -9.54
C ASP A 48 6.74 -2.14 -8.68
N GLN A 49 6.73 -2.41 -7.37
CA GLN A 49 5.87 -1.75 -6.39
C GLN A 49 6.48 -0.47 -5.82
N ASN A 50 7.75 -0.18 -6.16
CA ASN A 50 8.56 0.90 -5.60
C ASN A 50 8.54 0.92 -4.06
N ILE A 51 8.72 -0.24 -3.43
CA ILE A 51 8.85 -0.40 -1.96
C ILE A 51 10.01 -1.33 -1.61
N VAL A 52 10.39 -1.38 -0.33
CA VAL A 52 11.34 -2.35 0.22
C VAL A 52 10.69 -3.13 1.34
N ILE A 53 10.82 -4.45 1.30
CA ILE A 53 10.38 -5.37 2.36
C ILE A 53 11.61 -5.71 3.21
N VAL A 54 11.49 -5.54 4.52
CA VAL A 54 12.56 -5.81 5.49
C VAL A 54 12.07 -6.87 6.46
N GLY A 55 12.71 -8.03 6.45
CA GLY A 55 12.55 -9.07 7.45
C GLY A 55 13.51 -8.81 8.61
N ILE A 56 12.99 -8.87 9.83
CA ILE A 56 13.71 -8.59 11.07
C ILE A 56 13.58 -9.82 11.97
N ARG A 57 14.72 -10.45 12.27
CA ARG A 57 14.78 -11.65 13.13
C ARG A 57 14.82 -11.31 14.62
N ASP A 58 15.38 -10.14 14.95
CA ASP A 58 15.50 -9.66 16.32
C ASP A 58 14.41 -8.63 16.63
N ALA A 59 13.51 -9.00 17.55
CA ALA A 59 12.39 -8.16 17.96
C ALA A 59 12.83 -6.80 18.55
N GLN A 60 14.03 -6.71 19.12
CA GLN A 60 14.56 -5.46 19.69
C GLN A 60 14.84 -4.42 18.60
N LEU A 61 15.19 -4.87 17.39
CA LEU A 61 15.54 -3.99 16.26
C LEU A 61 14.30 -3.44 15.52
N ILE A 62 13.11 -4.01 15.75
CA ILE A 62 11.87 -3.58 15.09
C ILE A 62 11.64 -2.08 15.30
N ARG A 63 11.80 -1.59 16.53
CA ARG A 63 11.59 -0.17 16.86
C ARG A 63 12.56 0.75 16.12
N GLN A 64 13.82 0.32 15.97
CA GLN A 64 14.83 1.08 15.25
C GLN A 64 14.48 1.20 13.75
N VAL A 65 14.11 0.08 13.12
CA VAL A 65 13.72 0.09 11.70
C VAL A 65 12.43 0.88 11.50
N LEU A 66 11.44 0.75 12.39
CA LEU A 66 10.19 1.53 12.32
C LEU A 66 10.39 3.05 12.48
N ALA A 67 11.43 3.46 13.21
CA ALA A 67 11.76 4.87 13.43
C ALA A 67 12.45 5.52 12.21
N VAL A 68 12.85 4.75 11.19
CA VAL A 68 13.48 5.29 9.99
C VAL A 68 12.49 6.17 9.22
N GLY A 69 12.73 7.49 9.22
CA GLY A 69 11.94 8.47 8.48
C GLY A 69 12.56 8.90 7.14
N SER A 70 13.84 8.62 6.92
CA SER A 70 14.57 8.99 5.71
C SER A 70 15.75 8.07 5.43
N LEU A 71 16.18 8.02 4.17
CA LEU A 71 17.31 7.23 3.70
C LEU A 71 18.29 8.11 2.93
N GLN A 72 19.57 8.05 3.28
CA GLN A 72 20.65 8.72 2.53
C GLN A 72 21.14 7.80 1.41
N ILE A 73 20.80 8.11 0.16
CA ILE A 73 21.14 7.29 -1.02
C ILE A 73 21.64 8.20 -2.14
N GLY A 74 22.78 7.86 -2.74
CA GLY A 74 23.39 8.66 -3.80
C GLY A 74 23.75 10.08 -3.38
N GLY A 75 24.10 10.29 -2.10
CA GLY A 75 24.41 11.62 -1.55
C GLY A 75 23.21 12.52 -1.28
N GLN A 76 21.98 12.03 -1.48
CA GLN A 76 20.74 12.76 -1.20
C GLN A 76 19.90 12.06 -0.11
N LEU A 77 19.15 12.86 0.64
CA LEU A 77 18.23 12.37 1.67
C LEU A 77 16.83 12.21 1.09
N HIS A 78 16.28 11.00 1.18
CA HIS A 78 14.95 10.66 0.64
C HIS A 78 14.01 10.30 1.78
N ALA A 79 12.87 10.97 1.89
CA ALA A 79 11.88 10.66 2.92
C ALA A 79 11.20 9.31 2.66
N VAL A 80 10.94 8.55 3.73
CA VAL A 80 10.24 7.26 3.68
C VAL A 80 9.17 7.16 4.76
N GLN A 81 8.19 6.31 4.53
CA GLN A 81 7.22 5.86 5.52
C GLN A 81 7.48 4.40 5.80
N VAL A 82 7.63 4.05 7.08
CA VAL A 82 7.93 2.68 7.51
C VAL A 82 6.81 2.16 8.41
N TYR A 83 6.38 0.93 8.19
CA TYR A 83 5.31 0.31 8.97
C TYR A 83 5.42 -1.21 8.99
N LEU A 84 4.94 -1.82 10.09
CA LEU A 84 4.85 -3.28 10.20
C LEU A 84 3.83 -3.83 9.20
N LYS A 85 4.22 -4.88 8.49
CA LYS A 85 3.28 -5.72 7.76
C LYS A 85 2.55 -6.58 8.80
N MET A 86 1.23 -6.50 8.81
CA MET A 86 0.39 -7.35 9.66
C MET A 86 0.70 -8.84 9.40
N THR A 87 0.73 -9.64 10.46
CA THR A 87 1.07 -11.07 10.41
C THR A 87 0.14 -11.84 9.47
N ASP A 88 0.63 -12.98 8.95
CA ASP A 88 -0.11 -13.82 7.99
C ASP A 88 -1.38 -14.44 8.59
N ASN A 89 -1.61 -14.30 9.91
CA ASN A 89 -2.85 -14.70 10.59
C ASN A 89 -3.87 -13.57 10.66
N THR A 90 -3.98 -12.77 9.60
CA THR A 90 -5.03 -11.75 9.49
C THR A 90 -5.78 -11.91 8.17
N CYS A 91 -7.06 -11.61 8.20
CA CYS A 91 -7.91 -11.58 7.01
C CYS A 91 -8.59 -10.22 6.90
N ARG A 92 -9.06 -9.89 5.69
CA ARG A 92 -9.68 -8.59 5.43
C ARG A 92 -11.06 -8.74 4.83
N GLY A 93 -11.99 -7.99 5.41
CA GLY A 93 -13.31 -7.75 4.85
C GLY A 93 -13.47 -6.30 4.42
N VAL A 94 -14.57 -6.01 3.73
CA VAL A 94 -15.06 -4.66 3.46
C VAL A 94 -16.50 -4.52 3.93
N ILE A 95 -16.79 -3.34 4.45
CA ILE A 95 -18.15 -2.91 4.82
C ILE A 95 -18.49 -1.61 4.11
N GLN A 96 -19.79 -1.37 3.93
CA GLN A 96 -20.29 -0.04 3.57
C GLN A 96 -20.32 0.82 4.83
N VAL A 97 -19.96 2.09 4.70
CA VAL A 97 -19.98 3.08 5.79
C VAL A 97 -20.72 4.34 5.34
N ALA A 98 -21.13 5.15 6.32
CA ALA A 98 -21.79 6.42 6.02
C ALA A 98 -20.89 7.36 5.18
N PRO A 99 -21.48 8.18 4.29
CA PRO A 99 -20.74 9.21 3.59
C PRO A 99 -19.99 10.14 4.55
N LYS A 100 -18.80 10.61 4.14
CA LYS A 100 -17.98 11.59 4.88
C LYS A 100 -17.52 11.19 6.29
N VAL A 101 -17.78 9.96 6.74
CA VAL A 101 -17.26 9.48 8.03
C VAL A 101 -15.73 9.41 8.01
N SER A 102 -15.09 9.72 9.14
CA SER A 102 -13.63 9.62 9.25
C SER A 102 -13.21 8.18 9.56
N GLN A 103 -11.95 7.83 9.28
CA GLN A 103 -11.43 6.51 9.66
C GLN A 103 -11.44 6.30 11.18
N ALA A 104 -11.23 7.37 11.95
CA ALA A 104 -11.22 7.31 13.41
C ALA A 104 -12.61 6.94 13.96
N ASP A 105 -13.67 7.59 13.45
CA ASP A 105 -15.04 7.29 13.88
C ASP A 105 -15.45 5.85 13.51
N ILE A 106 -15.01 5.36 12.33
CA ILE A 106 -15.23 3.96 11.95
C ILE A 106 -14.55 3.02 12.94
N ALA A 107 -13.31 3.34 13.33
CA ALA A 107 -12.54 2.50 14.25
C ALA A 107 -13.11 2.49 15.67
N GLU A 108 -13.68 3.61 16.13
CA GLU A 108 -14.33 3.70 17.43
C GLU A 108 -15.66 2.93 17.48
N ALA A 109 -16.43 2.96 16.39
CA ALA A 109 -17.78 2.41 16.35
C ALA A 109 -17.87 0.94 15.93
N ILE A 110 -16.79 0.37 15.40
CA ILE A 110 -16.82 -0.99 14.85
C ILE A 110 -16.51 -2.03 15.92
N TYR A 111 -17.33 -3.07 15.93
CA TYR A 111 -17.20 -4.21 16.82
C TYR A 111 -17.46 -5.51 16.06
N SER A 112 -16.75 -6.57 16.41
CA SER A 112 -16.91 -7.89 15.81
C SER A 112 -16.86 -8.95 16.92
N PRO A 113 -17.94 -9.72 17.12
CA PRO A 113 -17.97 -10.77 18.14
C PRO A 113 -17.17 -12.01 17.71
N ASP A 114 -17.10 -12.28 16.40
CA ASP A 114 -16.52 -13.52 15.85
C ASP A 114 -14.99 -13.48 15.76
N ALA A 115 -14.42 -12.28 15.61
CA ALA A 115 -12.98 -12.09 15.44
C ALA A 115 -12.55 -10.67 15.85
N PRO A 116 -11.45 -10.51 16.62
CA PRO A 116 -10.91 -9.20 16.99
C PRO A 116 -10.61 -8.33 15.76
N VAL A 117 -11.01 -7.05 15.81
CA VAL A 117 -10.63 -6.06 14.79
C VAL A 117 -9.24 -5.52 15.12
N VAL A 118 -8.28 -5.76 14.24
CA VAL A 118 -6.88 -5.35 14.41
C VAL A 118 -6.47 -4.20 13.48
N GLY A 119 -7.38 -3.77 12.60
CA GLY A 119 -7.13 -2.62 11.73
C GLY A 119 -8.35 -2.15 10.97
N VAL A 120 -8.47 -0.83 10.83
CA VAL A 120 -9.53 -0.17 10.07
C VAL A 120 -8.90 0.79 9.08
N ARG A 121 -9.36 0.73 7.83
CA ARG A 121 -8.88 1.62 6.77
C ARG A 121 -10.01 2.07 5.86
N LYS A 122 -10.32 3.36 5.85
CA LYS A 122 -11.25 3.93 4.88
C LYS A 122 -10.62 3.92 3.48
N LEU A 123 -11.38 3.52 2.46
CA LEU A 123 -10.87 3.41 1.09
C LEU A 123 -11.09 4.70 0.32
N GLY A 124 -10.17 5.65 0.49
CA GLY A 124 -10.25 6.97 -0.14
C GLY A 124 -11.52 7.72 0.26
N GLU A 125 -12.12 8.44 -0.68
CA GLU A 125 -13.38 9.17 -0.47
C GLU A 125 -14.64 8.32 -0.64
N SER A 126 -14.49 7.01 -0.86
CA SER A 126 -15.64 6.11 -1.01
C SER A 126 -16.33 5.82 0.33
N ASN A 127 -17.56 5.31 0.24
CA ASN A 127 -18.35 4.81 1.36
C ASN A 127 -17.94 3.38 1.76
N VAL A 128 -16.68 3.01 1.57
CA VAL A 128 -16.18 1.65 1.83
C VAL A 128 -15.02 1.70 2.80
N ALA A 129 -15.07 0.85 3.83
CA ALA A 129 -13.96 0.62 4.75
C ALA A 129 -13.47 -0.82 4.65
N ALA A 130 -12.15 -0.99 4.60
CA ALA A 130 -11.51 -2.29 4.76
C ALA A 130 -11.23 -2.54 6.24
N ILE A 131 -11.72 -3.66 6.74
CA ILE A 131 -11.58 -4.08 8.13
C ILE A 131 -10.64 -5.29 8.16
N THR A 132 -9.65 -5.24 9.03
CA THR A 132 -8.70 -6.32 9.25
C THR A 132 -9.05 -7.04 10.53
N PHE A 133 -9.26 -8.33 10.44
CA PHE A 133 -9.58 -9.21 11.55
C PHE A 133 -8.39 -10.10 11.87
N GLU A 134 -8.22 -10.43 13.13
CA GLU A 134 -7.35 -11.54 13.53
C GLU A 134 -7.97 -12.87 13.07
N GLY A 135 -7.12 -13.80 12.61
CA GLY A 135 -7.53 -15.08 12.06
C GLY A 135 -7.65 -15.09 10.53
N ARG A 136 -7.95 -16.27 9.98
CA ARG A 136 -7.95 -16.52 8.52
C ARG A 136 -9.34 -16.50 7.89
N LYS A 137 -10.39 -16.42 8.70
CA LYS A 137 -11.78 -16.44 8.24
C LYS A 137 -12.41 -15.08 8.46
N VAL A 138 -12.88 -14.46 7.38
CA VAL A 138 -13.60 -13.18 7.45
C VAL A 138 -14.96 -13.44 8.10
N PRO A 139 -15.33 -12.70 9.17
CA PRO A 139 -16.68 -12.75 9.73
C PRO A 139 -17.74 -12.41 8.68
N PHE A 140 -18.94 -12.96 8.81
CA PHE A 140 -20.04 -12.61 7.88
C PHE A 140 -20.64 -11.23 8.18
N THR A 141 -20.54 -10.80 9.44
CA THR A 141 -21.17 -9.60 9.96
C THR A 141 -20.26 -8.93 10.99
N VAL A 142 -20.33 -7.60 11.05
CA VAL A 142 -19.82 -6.80 12.16
C VAL A 142 -20.95 -5.91 12.68
N PHE A 143 -20.78 -5.36 13.88
CA PHE A 143 -21.63 -4.30 14.38
C PHE A 143 -20.93 -2.96 14.16
N TYR A 144 -21.61 -2.03 13.51
CA TYR A 144 -21.15 -0.67 13.28
C TYR A 144 -22.22 0.29 13.79
N TRP A 145 -21.89 1.09 14.83
CA TRP A 145 -22.87 1.87 15.59
C TRP A 145 -24.05 1.04 16.13
N GLY A 146 -23.80 -0.23 16.48
CA GLY A 146 -24.82 -1.15 16.99
C GLY A 146 -25.67 -1.84 15.92
N GLU A 147 -25.53 -1.48 14.65
CA GLU A 147 -26.23 -2.14 13.54
C GLU A 147 -25.39 -3.28 12.94
N ALA A 148 -26.03 -4.41 12.65
CA ALA A 148 -25.41 -5.54 11.99
C ALA A 148 -25.18 -5.24 10.50
N VAL A 149 -23.91 -5.08 10.10
CA VAL A 149 -23.51 -4.77 8.72
C VAL A 149 -22.83 -6.00 8.09
N PRO A 150 -23.23 -6.42 6.88
CA PRO A 150 -22.59 -7.54 6.20
C PRO A 150 -21.17 -7.19 5.76
N VAL A 151 -20.27 -8.14 5.96
CA VAL A 151 -18.88 -8.05 5.56
C VAL A 151 -18.69 -8.84 4.26
N ARG A 152 -18.05 -8.22 3.27
CA ARG A 152 -17.64 -8.90 2.04
C ARG A 152 -16.15 -9.16 2.05
N LEU A 153 -15.70 -10.25 1.45
CA LEU A 153 -14.27 -10.54 1.33
C LEU A 153 -13.54 -9.40 0.61
N TYR A 154 -12.47 -8.87 1.21
CA TYR A 154 -11.62 -7.88 0.55
C TYR A 154 -10.84 -8.57 -0.57
N ARG A 155 -11.14 -8.20 -1.82
CA ARG A 155 -10.36 -8.61 -2.98
C ARG A 155 -9.26 -7.59 -3.23
N LYS A 156 -8.00 -8.02 -3.21
CA LYS A 156 -6.89 -7.19 -3.67
C LYS A 156 -7.04 -7.01 -5.18
N THR A 157 -7.32 -5.80 -5.61
CA THR A 157 -7.20 -5.42 -7.02
C THR A 157 -5.76 -5.04 -7.30
N THR A 158 -5.23 -5.41 -8.47
CA THR A 158 -3.92 -4.91 -8.92
C THR A 158 -3.98 -3.38 -9.00
N PRO A 159 -3.18 -2.66 -8.19
CA PRO A 159 -3.20 -1.21 -8.23
C PRO A 159 -2.64 -0.74 -9.57
N ALA A 160 -3.41 0.04 -10.31
CA ALA A 160 -2.89 0.90 -11.36
C ALA A 160 -2.63 2.28 -10.78
N CYS A 161 -1.43 2.81 -11.01
CA CYS A 161 -1.04 4.12 -10.55
C CYS A 161 -1.89 5.18 -11.26
N THR A 162 -2.64 5.99 -10.51
CA THR A 162 -3.52 7.02 -11.08
C THR A 162 -2.78 8.25 -11.63
N ARG A 163 -1.44 8.25 -11.59
CA ARG A 163 -0.57 9.28 -12.20
C ARG A 163 0.06 8.74 -13.48
N CYS A 164 1.01 7.80 -13.36
CA CYS A 164 1.74 7.30 -14.52
C CYS A 164 1.05 6.14 -15.26
N GLY A 165 -0.12 5.69 -14.79
CA GLY A 165 -0.93 4.65 -15.42
C GLY A 165 -0.41 3.21 -15.33
N THR A 166 0.80 2.99 -14.82
CA THR A 166 1.38 1.64 -14.75
C THR A 166 0.86 0.83 -13.57
N VAL A 167 0.84 -0.50 -13.73
CA VAL A 167 0.45 -1.44 -12.66
C VAL A 167 1.58 -1.67 -11.66
N GLY A 168 1.22 -2.04 -10.44
CA GLY A 168 2.17 -2.49 -9.41
C GLY A 168 2.35 -1.51 -8.26
N HIS A 169 2.13 -0.21 -8.46
CA HIS A 169 2.28 0.78 -7.41
C HIS A 169 1.12 1.79 -7.37
N ARG A 170 1.06 2.57 -6.30
CA ARG A 170 0.06 3.64 -6.11
C ARG A 170 0.68 5.00 -6.41
N ALA A 171 -0.15 6.00 -6.71
CA ALA A 171 0.30 7.34 -7.07
C ALA A 171 1.21 8.02 -6.03
N ASP A 172 1.08 7.66 -4.75
CA ASP A 172 1.89 8.23 -3.67
C ASP A 172 3.31 7.61 -3.55
N VAL A 173 3.58 6.53 -4.29
CA VAL A 173 4.90 5.92 -4.52
C VAL A 173 5.26 5.90 -6.00
N CYS A 174 4.64 6.76 -6.80
CA CYS A 174 4.94 6.80 -8.22
C CYS A 174 6.41 7.16 -8.45
N PRO A 175 7.20 6.30 -9.14
CA PRO A 175 8.58 6.62 -9.49
C PRO A 175 8.66 7.75 -10.53
N ASN A 176 7.61 7.93 -11.34
CA ASN A 176 7.52 8.95 -12.40
C ASN A 176 6.29 9.84 -12.18
N PRO A 177 6.27 10.69 -11.16
CA PRO A 177 5.09 11.49 -10.83
C PRO A 177 4.87 12.69 -11.74
N ARG A 178 5.82 12.98 -12.65
CA ARG A 178 5.72 14.06 -13.66
C ARG A 178 5.11 13.61 -14.99
N ASP A 179 4.98 12.29 -15.20
CA ASP A 179 4.29 11.74 -16.36
C ASP A 179 2.81 11.65 -16.02
N ASP A 180 2.10 12.79 -16.08
CA ASP A 180 0.66 12.76 -15.82
C ASP A 180 -0.02 12.08 -17.00
N ARG A 181 -0.70 10.97 -16.77
CA ARG A 181 -1.40 10.24 -17.81
C ARG A 181 -2.89 10.43 -17.67
N CYS A 182 -3.57 10.55 -18.81
CA CYS A 182 -5.01 10.47 -18.83
C CYS A 182 -5.47 9.16 -18.18
N ARG A 183 -6.36 9.26 -17.18
CA ARG A 183 -6.92 8.08 -16.50
C ARG A 183 -7.85 7.26 -17.38
N ALA A 184 -8.40 7.87 -18.43
CA ALA A 184 -9.29 7.20 -19.36
C ALA A 184 -8.52 6.44 -20.44
N CYS A 185 -7.52 7.03 -21.09
CA CYS A 185 -6.87 6.45 -22.28
C CYS A 185 -5.35 6.22 -22.15
N GLY A 186 -4.70 6.75 -21.11
CA GLY A 186 -3.26 6.58 -20.90
C GLY A 186 -2.34 7.52 -21.70
N THR A 187 -2.89 8.47 -22.46
CA THR A 187 -2.11 9.54 -23.12
C THR A 187 -1.25 10.28 -22.10
N VAL A 188 0.03 10.50 -22.43
CA VAL A 188 1.00 11.20 -21.58
C VAL A 188 0.85 12.71 -21.76
N ASN A 189 0.79 13.43 -20.64
CA ASN A 189 0.61 14.89 -20.55
C ASN A 189 -0.47 15.41 -21.51
N PRO A 190 -1.71 14.91 -21.40
CA PRO A 190 -2.79 15.34 -22.27
C PRO A 190 -3.17 16.80 -22.01
N GLU A 191 -3.64 17.48 -23.06
CA GLU A 191 -4.28 18.78 -22.89
C GLU A 191 -5.58 18.66 -22.08
N GLU A 192 -5.94 19.73 -21.36
CA GLU A 192 -7.16 19.78 -20.58
C GLU A 192 -8.38 19.61 -21.50
N GLY A 193 -9.24 18.64 -21.21
CA GLY A 193 -10.42 18.35 -22.04
C GLY A 193 -10.13 17.62 -23.35
N HIS A 194 -8.94 17.02 -23.54
CA HIS A 194 -8.70 16.25 -24.77
C HIS A 194 -9.74 15.15 -24.99
N GLU A 195 -10.14 14.99 -26.24
CA GLU A 195 -11.01 13.88 -26.64
C GLU A 195 -10.25 12.56 -26.52
N CYS A 196 -10.84 11.59 -25.85
CA CYS A 196 -10.24 10.27 -25.71
C CYS A 196 -11.28 9.16 -25.60
N GLN A 197 -10.87 7.97 -26.05
CA GLN A 197 -11.63 6.74 -25.86
C GLN A 197 -11.10 5.98 -24.62
N PRO A 198 -11.98 5.46 -23.76
CA PRO A 198 -11.55 4.68 -22.60
C PRO A 198 -10.73 3.45 -23.01
N GLN A 199 -9.54 3.31 -22.43
CA GLN A 199 -8.67 2.17 -22.57
C GLN A 199 -8.13 1.74 -21.21
N CYS A 200 -8.23 0.44 -20.91
CA CYS A 200 -7.78 -0.11 -19.66
C CYS A 200 -6.25 -0.18 -19.65
N LEU A 201 -5.62 0.44 -18.68
CA LEU A 201 -4.16 0.45 -18.51
C LEU A 201 -3.61 -0.90 -18.00
N ILE A 202 -4.50 -1.80 -17.60
CA ILE A 202 -4.16 -3.13 -17.11
C ILE A 202 -4.22 -4.15 -18.26
N CYS A 203 -5.34 -4.22 -19.00
CA CYS A 203 -5.57 -5.23 -20.02
C CYS A 203 -5.60 -4.70 -21.46
N GLY A 204 -5.57 -3.39 -21.67
CA GLY A 204 -5.67 -2.73 -22.98
C GLY A 204 -7.08 -2.65 -23.58
N GLY A 205 -8.12 -3.18 -22.91
CA GLY A 205 -9.49 -3.24 -23.41
C GLY A 205 -10.25 -1.89 -23.39
N PRO A 206 -11.40 -1.77 -24.08
CA PRO A 206 -12.13 -0.52 -24.29
C PRO A 206 -13.01 -0.14 -23.08
N HIS A 207 -12.41 0.00 -21.90
CA HIS A 207 -13.10 0.39 -20.67
C HIS A 207 -12.15 1.11 -19.72
N LEU A 208 -12.69 1.81 -18.72
CA LEU A 208 -11.88 2.46 -17.70
C LEU A 208 -11.06 1.44 -16.88
N THR A 209 -9.86 1.84 -16.49
CA THR A 209 -9.00 1.04 -15.61
C THR A 209 -9.69 0.80 -14.27
N GLY A 210 -9.82 -0.46 -13.87
CA GLY A 210 -10.54 -0.86 -12.66
C GLY A 210 -12.06 -1.05 -12.82
N SER A 211 -12.60 -0.93 -14.04
CA SER A 211 -14.02 -1.20 -14.32
C SER A 211 -14.46 -2.59 -13.84
N ALA A 212 -15.76 -2.73 -13.54
CA ALA A 212 -16.45 -4.01 -13.28
C ALA A 212 -16.09 -5.05 -14.36
N ASP A 213 -16.07 -4.61 -15.61
CA ASP A 213 -15.99 -5.41 -16.83
C ASP A 213 -14.57 -5.84 -17.22
N CYS A 214 -13.55 -5.46 -16.43
CA CYS A 214 -12.18 -5.86 -16.70
C CYS A 214 -11.99 -7.36 -16.45
N ALA A 215 -11.70 -8.12 -17.52
CA ALA A 215 -11.46 -9.56 -17.46
C ALA A 215 -10.17 -9.96 -16.73
N TRP A 216 -9.27 -9.02 -16.45
CA TRP A 216 -7.98 -9.27 -15.77
C TRP A 216 -8.08 -9.18 -14.23
N LYS A 217 -9.30 -9.27 -13.68
CA LYS A 217 -9.55 -9.18 -12.23
C LYS A 217 -9.21 -10.45 -11.46
#